data_AF-A0A5N5I605-F1
#
_entry.id   AF-A0A5N5I605-F1
#
_cell.length_a   1.000
_cell.length_b   1.000
_cell.length_c   1.000
_cell.angle_alpha   90.00
_cell.angle_beta   90.00
_cell.angle_gamma   90.00
#
_symmetry.space_group_name_H-M   'P 1'
#
loop_
_entity.id
_entity.type
_entity.pdbx_description
1 polymer ?
#
loop_
_entity_poly.entity_id
_entity_poly.type
_entity_poly.pdbx_seq_one_letter_code
_entity_poly.pdbx_strand_id
1 'polypeptide(L)'
;MGDVGGVFREEADSYAGGFVRKISHALNPTMVELLAVREGVRWAANRNLARFIVESDSLQVVQAIGNRIQGSSLIDLLVEDIHALLRVFVDSQVCYGT
;
A
#
# COMPACT_ATOMS: atom_id res chain seq x y z
N MET A 1 -16.59 4.20 -9.68
CA MET A 1 -16.29 2.88 -9.10
C MET A 1 -14.84 2.59 -9.39
N GLY A 2 -14.11 2.05 -8.42
CA GLY A 2 -12.73 1.60 -8.62
C GLY A 2 -12.55 0.23 -7.99
N ASP A 3 -11.59 -0.53 -8.48
CA ASP A 3 -11.24 -1.83 -7.93
C ASP A 3 -9.80 -1.73 -7.40
N VAL A 4 -9.55 -2.33 -6.24
CA VAL A 4 -8.18 -2.52 -5.74
C VAL A 4 -7.84 -3.98 -5.77
N GLY A 5 -6.59 -4.27 -6.09
CA GLY A 5 -6.03 -5.59 -5.94
C GLY A 5 -4.58 -5.52 -5.55
N GLY A 6 -4.08 -6.64 -5.05
CA GLY A 6 -2.69 -6.82 -4.73
C GLY A 6 -2.34 -8.29 -4.81
N VAL A 7 -1.10 -8.57 -5.22
CA VAL A 7 -0.52 -9.90 -5.23
C VAL A 7 0.56 -9.94 -4.16
N PHE A 8 0.52 -10.98 -3.34
CA PHE A 8 1.55 -11.25 -2.34
C PHE A 8 2.47 -12.33 -2.89
N ARG A 9 3.77 -12.08 -2.81
CA ARG A 9 4.80 -13.04 -3.16
C ARG A 9 5.74 -13.23 -1.98
N GLU A 10 6.29 -14.43 -1.84
CA GLU A 10 7.37 -14.67 -0.89
C GLU A 10 8.71 -14.23 -1.48
N GLU A 11 9.77 -14.28 -0.67
CA GLU A 11 11.13 -13.90 -1.09
C GLU A 11 11.65 -14.72 -2.28
N ALA A 12 11.16 -15.95 -2.48
CA ALA A 12 11.48 -16.80 -3.62
C ALA A 12 10.65 -16.53 -4.88
N ASP A 13 9.92 -15.40 -4.93
CA ASP A 13 8.96 -15.01 -5.99
C ASP A 13 7.79 -16.01 -6.17
N SER A 14 7.60 -16.90 -5.19
CA SER A 14 6.44 -17.80 -5.13
C SER A 14 5.17 -17.02 -4.76
N TYR A 15 4.05 -17.37 -5.41
CA TYR A 15 2.75 -16.78 -5.08
C TYR A 15 2.30 -17.17 -3.66
N ALA A 16 2.13 -16.17 -2.79
CA ALA A 16 1.69 -16.35 -1.41
C ALA A 16 0.19 -16.04 -1.23
N GLY A 17 -0.42 -15.37 -2.21
CA GLY A 17 -1.83 -14.98 -2.16
C GLY A 17 -2.10 -13.70 -2.93
N GLY A 18 -3.34 -13.23 -2.84
CA GLY A 18 -3.75 -11.97 -3.41
C GLY A 18 -5.13 -11.59 -2.94
N PHE A 19 -5.53 -10.36 -3.24
CA PHE A 19 -6.87 -9.87 -2.97
C PHE A 19 -7.38 -9.04 -4.15
N VAL A 20 -8.69 -8.99 -4.28
CA VAL A 20 -9.40 -8.03 -5.11
C VAL A 20 -10.58 -7.52 -4.31
N ARG A 21 -10.80 -6.21 -4.28
CA ARG A 21 -11.92 -5.58 -3.60
C ARG A 21 -12.48 -4.44 -4.42
N LYS A 22 -13.80 -4.45 -4.60
CA LYS A 22 -14.53 -3.30 -5.16
C LYS A 22 -14.56 -2.17 -4.16
N ILE A 23 -14.27 -0.95 -4.60
CA ILE A 23 -14.39 0.26 -3.80
C ILE A 23 -15.44 1.18 -4.40
N SER A 24 -16.41 1.51 -3.56
CA SER A 24 -17.38 2.59 -3.81
C SER A 24 -16.70 3.94 -3.53
N HIS A 25 -17.00 4.95 -4.36
CA HIS A 25 -16.58 6.35 -4.12
C HIS A 25 -15.07 6.63 -4.15
N ALA A 26 -14.29 5.91 -4.97
CA ALA A 26 -12.95 6.37 -5.32
C ALA A 26 -13.01 7.70 -6.10
N LEU A 27 -12.30 8.71 -5.61
CA LEU A 27 -12.32 10.06 -6.17
C LEU A 27 -11.30 10.26 -7.30
N ASN A 28 -10.18 9.52 -7.26
CA ASN A 28 -9.13 9.55 -8.28
C ASN A 28 -8.29 8.24 -8.23
N PRO A 29 -7.49 7.95 -9.27
CA PRO A 29 -6.66 6.74 -9.33
C PRO A 29 -5.65 6.64 -8.18
N THR A 30 -5.03 7.75 -7.78
CA THR A 30 -4.05 7.78 -6.67
C THR A 30 -4.66 7.28 -5.36
N MET A 31 -5.91 7.65 -5.08
CA MET A 31 -6.67 7.18 -3.91
C MET A 31 -6.92 5.67 -3.98
N VAL A 32 -7.24 5.14 -5.17
CA VAL A 32 -7.45 3.70 -5.38
C VAL A 32 -6.14 2.95 -5.07
N GLU A 33 -5.03 3.38 -5.63
CA GLU A 33 -3.73 2.77 -5.42
C GLU A 33 -3.29 2.83 -3.95
N LEU A 34 -3.44 3.98 -3.28
CA LEU A 34 -3.14 4.09 -1.84
C LEU A 34 -4.01 3.15 -1.00
N LEU A 35 -5.28 2.95 -1.36
CA LEU A 35 -6.14 1.98 -0.69
C LEU A 35 -5.71 0.53 -0.93
N ALA A 36 -5.16 0.22 -2.11
CA ALA A 36 -4.56 -1.09 -2.39
C ALA A 36 -3.32 -1.32 -1.52
N VAL A 37 -2.41 -0.34 -1.48
CA VAL A 37 -1.20 -0.39 -0.65
C VAL A 37 -1.56 -0.58 0.82
N ARG A 38 -2.47 0.23 1.35
CA ARG A 38 -2.96 0.13 2.73
C ARG A 38 -3.48 -1.26 3.06
N GLU A 39 -4.27 -1.85 2.17
CA GLU A 39 -4.81 -3.20 2.39
C GLU A 39 -3.71 -4.26 2.38
N GLY A 40 -2.73 -4.14 1.47
CA GLY A 40 -1.57 -5.03 1.42
C GLY A 40 -0.72 -4.95 2.69
N VAL A 41 -0.41 -3.74 3.15
CA VAL A 41 0.33 -3.52 4.41
C VAL A 41 -0.44 -4.10 5.60
N ARG A 42 -1.76 -3.86 5.68
CA ARG A 42 -2.62 -4.40 6.75
C ARG A 42 -2.62 -5.93 6.73
N TRP A 43 -2.69 -6.55 5.56
CA TRP A 43 -2.64 -8.00 5.41
C TRP A 43 -1.33 -8.59 5.94
N ALA A 44 -0.20 -7.92 5.65
CA ALA A 44 1.12 -8.32 6.12
C ALA A 44 1.28 -8.12 7.63
N ALA A 45 0.78 -7.00 8.16
CA ALA A 45 0.81 -6.68 9.59
C ALA A 45 0.00 -7.70 10.40
N ASN A 46 -1.19 -8.09 9.92
CA ASN A 46 -2.02 -9.11 10.55
C ASN A 46 -1.36 -10.51 10.61
N ARG A 47 -0.30 -10.74 9.83
CA ARG A 47 0.49 -11.99 9.81
C ARG A 47 1.78 -11.88 10.61
N ASN A 48 2.03 -10.75 11.28
CA ASN A 48 3.26 -10.47 12.01
C ASN A 48 4.52 -10.71 11.15
N LEU A 49 4.46 -10.36 9.87
CA LEU A 49 5.65 -10.42 9.02
C LEU A 49 6.67 -9.39 9.53
N ALA A 50 7.94 -9.79 9.60
CA ALA A 50 9.01 -8.89 10.05
C ALA A 50 9.45 -7.91 8.95
N ARG A 51 9.39 -8.34 7.69
CA ARG A 51 9.85 -7.58 6.52
C ARG A 51 8.75 -7.54 5.47
N PHE A 52 8.57 -6.39 4.82
CA PHE A 52 7.54 -6.22 3.80
C PHE A 52 7.95 -5.20 2.72
N ILE A 53 7.80 -5.57 1.45
CA ILE A 53 8.06 -4.69 0.31
C ILE A 53 6.74 -4.47 -0.44
N VAL A 54 6.41 -3.21 -0.68
CA VAL A 54 5.31 -2.80 -1.55
C VAL A 54 5.89 -2.38 -2.88
N GLU A 55 5.48 -3.04 -3.95
CA GLU A 55 5.70 -2.61 -5.33
C GLU A 55 4.43 -1.96 -5.87
N SER A 56 4.56 -0.76 -6.44
CA SER A 56 3.46 -0.06 -7.13
C SER A 56 3.95 0.47 -8.46
N ASP A 57 3.13 0.37 -9.50
CA ASP A 57 3.35 0.97 -10.82
C ASP A 57 2.99 2.47 -10.86
N SER A 58 2.60 3.04 -9.73
CA SER A 58 2.23 4.45 -9.60
C SER A 58 3.34 5.24 -8.90
N LEU A 59 4.10 5.99 -9.69
CA LEU A 59 5.16 6.85 -9.17
C LEU A 59 4.60 7.89 -8.20
N GLN A 60 3.38 8.37 -8.42
CA GLN A 60 2.70 9.30 -7.53
C GLN A 60 2.47 8.71 -6.14
N VAL A 61 2.16 7.42 -6.04
CA VAL A 61 1.92 6.72 -4.77
C VAL A 61 3.24 6.49 -4.04
N VAL A 62 4.26 6.01 -4.76
CA VAL A 62 5.61 5.83 -4.21
C VAL A 62 6.15 7.16 -3.68
N GLN A 63 5.96 8.26 -4.41
CA GLN A 63 6.34 9.60 -3.97
C GLN A 63 5.48 10.12 -2.82
N ALA A 64 4.16 9.89 -2.82
CA ALA A 64 3.27 10.32 -1.75
C ALA A 64 3.62 9.64 -0.42
N ILE A 65 3.97 8.35 -0.44
CA ILE A 65 4.42 7.62 0.75
C ILE A 65 5.88 7.96 1.10
N GLY A 66 6.74 8.15 0.11
CA GLY A 66 8.14 8.51 0.35
C GLY A 66 8.32 9.90 0.96
N ASN A 67 7.43 10.84 0.61
CA ASN A 67 7.47 12.22 1.08
C ASN A 67 6.51 12.41 2.26
N ARG A 68 7.03 12.78 3.45
CA ARG A 68 6.20 13.22 4.58
C ARG A 68 5.66 14.63 4.35
N ILE A 69 4.73 14.77 3.41
CA ILE A 69 4.01 16.04 3.24
C ILE A 69 2.89 16.06 4.27
N GLN A 70 2.93 17.03 5.19
CA GLN A 70 1.86 17.27 6.15
C GLN A 70 0.78 18.11 5.48
N GLY A 71 -0.42 17.55 5.37
CA GLY A 71 -1.60 18.22 4.86
C GLY A 71 -2.86 17.65 5.52
N SER A 72 -4.01 18.25 5.23
CA SER A 72 -5.31 17.83 5.78
C SER A 72 -6.23 17.20 4.72
N SER A 73 -5.67 16.80 3.57
CA SER A 73 -6.46 16.16 2.52
C SER A 73 -6.73 14.70 2.86
N LEU A 74 -7.74 14.11 2.21
CA LEU A 74 -8.05 12.69 2.36
C LEU A 74 -6.89 11.78 1.92
N ILE A 75 -6.07 12.24 0.97
CA ILE A 75 -4.86 11.53 0.54
C ILE A 75 -3.80 11.56 1.65
N ASP A 76 -3.60 12.71 2.30
CA ASP A 76 -2.62 12.84 3.39
C ASP A 76 -2.99 11.93 4.56
N LEU A 77 -4.28 11.88 4.94
CA LEU A 77 -4.78 10.96 5.98
C LEU A 77 -4.56 9.49 5.63
N LEU A 78 -4.71 9.10 4.35
CA LEU A 78 -4.43 7.74 3.90
C LEU A 78 -2.94 7.40 3.97
N VAL A 79 -2.08 8.35 3.58
CA VAL A 79 -0.62 8.20 3.68
C VAL A 79 -0.19 8.09 5.14
N GLU A 80 -0.77 8.88 6.04
CA GLU A 80 -0.52 8.77 7.49
C GLU A 80 -0.93 7.41 8.06
N ASP A 81 -2.07 6.86 7.65
CA ASP A 81 -2.50 5.53 8.08
C ASP A 81 -1.57 4.43 7.55
N ILE A 82 -1.12 4.52 6.29
CA ILE A 82 -0.11 3.62 5.73
C ILE A 82 1.18 3.71 6.53
N HIS A 83 1.66 4.91 6.84
CA HIS A 83 2.84 5.10 7.68
C HIS A 83 2.70 4.53 9.08
N ALA A 84 1.52 4.68 9.70
CA ALA A 84 1.25 4.07 11.00
C ALA A 84 1.34 2.55 10.94
N LEU A 85 0.80 1.94 9.89
CA LEU A 85 0.89 0.49 9.67
C LEU A 85 2.33 0.04 9.37
N LEU A 86 3.09 0.78 8.57
CA LEU A 86 4.48 0.42 8.22
C LEU A 86 5.42 0.41 9.44
N ARG A 87 5.11 1.15 10.52
CA ARG A 87 5.94 1.17 11.74
C ARG A 87 5.93 -0.15 12.53
N VAL A 88 5.04 -1.08 12.22
CA VAL A 88 4.99 -2.39 12.92
C VAL A 88 6.03 -3.38 12.39
N PHE A 89 6.59 -3.12 11.20
CA PHE A 89 7.58 -3.98 10.57
C PHE A 89 8.99 -3.59 11.03
N VAL A 90 9.88 -4.57 11.11
CA VAL A 90 11.31 -4.32 11.37
C VAL A 90 11.94 -3.61 10.19
N ASP A 91 11.55 -4.01 8.99
CA ASP A 91 11.97 -3.40 7.75
C ASP A 91 10.79 -3.32 6.78
N SER A 92 10.62 -2.17 6.15
CA SER A 92 9.56 -1.98 5.15
C SER A 92 9.98 -1.00 4.08
N GLN A 93 9.71 -1.35 2.83
CA GLN A 93 10.03 -0.52 1.67
C GLN A 93 8.80 -0.35 0.78
N VAL A 94 8.66 0.84 0.19
CA VAL A 94 7.73 1.09 -0.92
C VAL A 94 8.57 1.50 -2.12
N CYS A 95 8.45 0.77 -3.22
CA CYS A 95 9.23 0.99 -4.44
C CYS A 95 8.34 0.95 -5.68
N TYR A 96 8.90 1.51 -6.77
CA TYR A 96 8.25 1.50 -8.06
C TYR A 96 8.51 0.16 -8.78
N GLY A 97 7.45 -0.56 -9.13
CA GLY A 97 7.50 -1.79 -9.92
C GLY A 97 7.20 -1.51 -11.39
N THR A 98 7.95 -2.14 -12.29
CA THR A 98 7.80 -2.01 -13.76
C THR A 98 7.11 -3.20 -14.39
#